data_AF-A0A3B4YBX0-F1
#
_entry.id   AF-A0A3B4YBX0-F1
#
_cell.length_a   1.000
_cell.length_b   1.000
_cell.length_c   1.000
_cell.angle_alpha   90.00
_cell.angle_beta   90.00
_cell.angle_gamma   90.00
#
_symmetry.space_group_name_H-M   'P 1'
#
loop_
_entity.id
_entity.type
_entity.pdbx_description
1 polymer ?
#
loop_
_entity_poly.entity_id
_entity_poly.type
_entity_poly.pdbx_seq_one_letter_code
_entity_poly.pdbx_strand_id
1 'polypeptide(L)'
;MEQLRDSIESRLKVALPEDLGSSLMDGVVLCHLANHIRPRSVGSIHVPSPAVPKLSMAKCRRNVENFLDACRKIGVPEVRHLHPVSAPTAEPSLVHILCLVLLFVAYSWSELT
;
A
#
# COMPACT_ATOMS: atom_id res chain seq x y z
N MET A 1 3.21 14.41 -2.02
CA MET A 1 3.36 13.04 -2.57
C MET A 1 4.82 12.58 -2.59
N GLU A 2 5.80 13.45 -2.86
CA GLU A 2 7.24 13.08 -2.85
C GLU A 2 7.72 12.45 -1.53
N GLN A 3 7.36 13.02 -0.38
CA GLN A 3 7.76 12.43 0.92
C GLN A 3 7.24 11.00 1.14
N LEU A 4 6.07 10.67 0.59
CA LEU A 4 5.49 9.32 0.65
C LEU A 4 6.26 8.37 -0.30
N ARG A 5 6.62 8.86 -1.49
CA ARG A 5 7.46 8.13 -2.44
C ARG A 5 8.81 7.77 -1.79
N ASP A 6 9.54 8.76 -1.30
CA ASP A 6 10.86 8.58 -0.70
C ASP A 6 10.81 7.61 0.48
N SER A 7 9.77 7.71 1.31
CA SER A 7 9.56 6.80 2.44
C SER A 7 9.33 5.35 2.01
N ILE A 8 8.59 5.13 0.91
CA ILE A 8 8.36 3.78 0.39
C ILE A 8 9.60 3.24 -0.32
N GLU A 9 10.25 4.03 -1.19
CA GLU A 9 11.45 3.65 -1.93
C GLU A 9 12.59 3.27 -0.99
N SER A 10 12.84 4.09 0.05
CA SER A 10 13.89 3.85 1.05
C SER A 10 13.67 2.54 1.82
N ARG A 11 12.41 2.22 2.17
CA ARG A 11 12.08 1.03 2.97
C ARG A 11 11.98 -0.24 2.13
N LEU A 12 11.36 -0.17 0.96
CA LEU A 12 11.22 -1.32 0.06
C LEU A 12 12.47 -1.55 -0.79
N LYS A 13 13.40 -0.58 -0.84
CA LYS A 13 14.58 -0.58 -1.71
C LYS A 13 14.22 -0.80 -3.17
N VAL A 14 13.11 -0.20 -3.62
CA VAL A 14 12.63 -0.24 -5.00
C VAL A 14 12.50 1.18 -5.53
N ALA A 15 12.79 1.38 -6.80
CA ALA A 15 12.47 2.63 -7.48
C ALA A 15 10.98 2.60 -7.85
N LEU A 16 10.21 3.56 -7.33
CA LEU A 16 8.82 3.73 -7.69
C LEU A 16 8.72 4.61 -8.94
N PRO A 17 7.69 4.43 -9.78
CA PRO A 17 7.41 5.33 -10.88
C PRO A 17 7.13 6.76 -10.40
N GLU A 18 7.39 7.74 -11.27
CA GLU A 18 7.12 9.16 -11.00
C GLU A 18 5.63 9.41 -10.69
N ASP A 19 4.75 8.65 -11.35
CA ASP A 19 3.32 8.60 -11.05
C ASP A 19 3.05 7.59 -9.91
N LEU A 20 3.33 8.03 -8.69
CA LEU A 20 3.04 7.29 -7.47
C LEU A 20 1.55 6.96 -7.34
N GLY A 21 0.65 7.85 -7.80
CA GLY A 21 -0.79 7.67 -7.68
C GLY A 21 -1.27 6.43 -8.44
N SER A 22 -0.88 6.29 -9.70
CA SER A 22 -1.21 5.12 -10.52
C SER A 22 -0.62 3.81 -9.96
N SER A 23 0.60 3.88 -9.42
CA SER A 23 1.32 2.74 -8.83
C SER A 23 0.71 2.26 -7.50
N LEU A 24 0.05 3.16 -6.77
CA LEU A 24 -0.72 2.81 -5.58
C LEU A 24 -2.10 2.27 -5.96
N MET A 25 -2.71 2.78 -7.03
CA MET A 25 -4.03 2.34 -7.52
C MET A 25 -4.04 0.91 -8.08
N ASP A 26 -2.94 0.43 -8.66
CA ASP A 26 -2.86 -0.93 -9.18
C ASP A 26 -2.70 -2.02 -8.09
N GLY A 27 -2.43 -1.59 -6.85
CA GLY A 27 -2.30 -2.43 -5.66
C GLY A 27 -1.03 -3.28 -5.58
N VAL A 28 -0.13 -3.24 -6.57
CA VAL A 28 1.09 -4.05 -6.61
C VAL A 28 2.05 -3.63 -5.50
N VAL A 29 2.34 -2.34 -5.43
CA VAL A 29 3.23 -1.74 -4.42
C VAL A 29 2.68 -2.00 -3.01
N LEU A 30 1.35 -1.90 -2.85
CA LEU A 30 0.67 -2.19 -1.58
C LEU A 30 0.92 -3.62 -1.11
N CYS A 31 0.73 -4.58 -2.01
CA CYS A 31 0.94 -5.99 -1.70
C CYS A 31 2.40 -6.29 -1.32
N HIS A 32 3.36 -5.68 -2.04
CA HIS A 32 4.77 -5.81 -1.69
C HIS A 32 5.10 -5.19 -0.33
N LEU A 33 4.48 -4.06 0.01
CA LEU A 33 4.61 -3.43 1.32
C LEU A 33 4.12 -4.34 2.45
N ALA A 34 2.92 -4.93 2.30
CA ALA A 34 2.40 -5.88 3.29
C ALA A 34 3.30 -7.11 3.44
N ASN A 35 3.85 -7.63 2.34
CA ASN A 35 4.78 -8.76 2.37
C ASN A 35 6.13 -8.40 2.99
N HIS A 36 6.57 -7.14 2.90
CA HIS A 36 7.78 -6.67 3.56
C HIS A 36 7.60 -6.58 5.08
N ILE A 37 6.41 -6.13 5.54
CA ILE A 37 6.06 -6.07 6.97
C ILE A 37 5.94 -7.46 7.58
N ARG A 38 5.24 -8.37 6.89
CA ARG A 38 5.11 -9.76 7.31
C ARG A 38 5.23 -10.66 6.07
N PRO A 39 6.31 -11.43 5.93
CA PRO A 39 6.54 -12.30 4.78
C PRO A 39 5.34 -13.22 4.51
N ARG A 40 4.95 -13.30 3.23
CA ARG A 40 3.85 -14.15 2.72
C ARG A 40 2.44 -13.75 3.20
N SER A 41 2.24 -12.51 3.64
CA SER A 41 0.89 -12.02 4.00
C SER A 41 -0.03 -11.89 2.78
N VAL A 42 0.53 -11.58 1.61
CA VAL A 42 -0.12 -11.65 0.30
C VAL A 42 0.51 -12.78 -0.50
N GLY A 43 -0.27 -13.83 -0.78
CA GLY A 43 0.24 -15.05 -1.44
C GLY A 43 0.43 -14.94 -2.95
N SER A 44 -0.32 -14.07 -3.64
CA SER A 44 -0.21 -13.85 -5.08
C SER A 44 -0.45 -12.39 -5.41
N ILE A 45 0.43 -11.82 -6.23
CA ILE A 45 0.37 -10.42 -6.67
C ILE A 45 0.30 -10.42 -8.19
N HIS A 46 -0.71 -9.76 -8.76
CA HIS A 46 -0.78 -9.56 -10.20
C HIS A 46 0.15 -8.41 -10.57
N VAL A 47 1.26 -8.69 -11.23
CA VAL A 47 2.21 -7.66 -11.70
C VAL A 47 2.03 -7.42 -13.20
N PRO A 48 2.19 -6.18 -13.70
CA PRO A 48 2.25 -5.93 -15.14
C PRO A 48 3.47 -6.65 -15.76
N SER A 49 3.38 -6.95 -17.06
CA SER A 49 4.46 -7.62 -17.81
C SER A 49 4.84 -6.79 -19.04
N PRO A 50 6.01 -7.01 -19.66
CA PRO A 50 6.42 -6.24 -20.84
C PRO A 50 5.39 -6.26 -21.99
N ALA A 51 4.66 -7.37 -22.14
CA ALA A 51 3.60 -7.52 -23.15
C ALA A 51 2.23 -6.98 -22.70
N VAL A 52 2.03 -6.77 -21.40
CA VAL A 52 0.79 -6.25 -20.80
C VAL A 52 1.18 -5.15 -19.80
N PRO A 53 1.44 -3.93 -20.28
CA PRO A 53 2.04 -2.86 -19.49
C PRO A 53 1.08 -2.27 -18.44
N LYS A 54 -0.22 -2.55 -18.57
CA LYS A 54 -1.25 -2.11 -17.62
C LYS A 54 -2.11 -3.27 -17.19
N LEU A 55 -2.34 -3.38 -15.89
CA LEU A 55 -3.30 -4.32 -15.33
C LEU A 55 -4.72 -3.87 -15.66
N SER A 56 -5.59 -4.84 -15.96
CA SER A 56 -7.04 -4.58 -16.02
C SER A 56 -7.56 -4.14 -14.65
N MET A 57 -8.61 -3.33 -14.60
CA MET A 57 -9.23 -2.89 -13.35
C MET A 57 -9.62 -4.04 -12.40
N ALA A 58 -10.01 -5.20 -12.95
CA ALA A 58 -10.29 -6.40 -12.14
C ALA A 58 -9.06 -6.94 -11.39
N LYS A 59 -7.88 -6.90 -12.02
CA LYS A 59 -6.61 -7.34 -11.41
C LYS A 59 -6.12 -6.33 -10.38
N CYS A 60 -6.25 -5.04 -10.66
CA CYS A 60 -5.94 -3.97 -9.70
C CYS A 60 -6.79 -4.12 -8.43
N ARG A 61 -8.10 -4.30 -8.59
CA ARG A 61 -9.04 -4.55 -7.48
C ARG A 61 -8.62 -5.76 -6.66
N ARG A 62 -8.23 -6.85 -7.32
CA ARG A 62 -7.80 -8.07 -6.62
C ARG A 62 -6.54 -7.87 -5.79
N ASN A 63 -5.56 -7.10 -6.29
CA ASN A 63 -4.38 -6.75 -5.52
C ASN A 63 -4.76 -5.92 -4.28
N VAL A 64 -5.62 -4.90 -4.44
CA VAL A 64 -6.08 -4.07 -3.32
C VAL A 64 -6.82 -4.90 -2.27
N GLU A 65 -7.72 -5.80 -2.69
CA GLU A 65 -8.41 -6.74 -1.78
C GLU A 65 -7.42 -7.61 -0.99
N ASN A 66 -6.46 -8.22 -1.68
CA ASN A 66 -5.43 -9.06 -1.05
C ASN A 66 -4.59 -8.28 -0.03
N PHE A 67 -4.24 -7.03 -0.36
CA PHE A 67 -3.54 -6.13 0.56
C PHE A 67 -4.38 -5.83 1.81
N LEU A 68 -5.65 -5.48 1.65
CA LEU A 68 -6.55 -5.20 2.78
C LEU A 68 -6.70 -6.41 3.70
N ASP A 69 -6.84 -7.61 3.12
CA ASP A 69 -6.89 -8.85 3.88
C ASP A 69 -5.57 -9.16 4.60
N ALA A 70 -4.43 -8.87 3.98
CA ALA A 70 -3.13 -8.99 4.61
C ALA A 70 -3.00 -8.04 5.80
N CYS A 71 -3.42 -6.78 5.67
CA CYS A 71 -3.42 -5.80 6.76
C CYS A 71 -4.26 -6.29 7.96
N ARG A 72 -5.45 -6.84 7.71
CA ARG A 72 -6.28 -7.45 8.76
C ARG A 72 -5.57 -8.59 9.48
N LYS A 73 -4.92 -9.49 8.72
CA LYS A 73 -4.17 -10.65 9.28
C LYS A 73 -2.91 -10.25 10.04
N ILE A 74 -2.29 -9.13 9.67
CA ILE A 74 -1.14 -8.56 10.38
C ILE A 74 -1.56 -7.97 11.73
N GLY A 75 -2.87 -7.76 11.96
CA GLY A 75 -3.38 -7.17 13.19
C GLY A 75 -3.29 -5.65 13.18
N VAL A 76 -3.24 -5.02 12.00
CA VAL A 76 -3.44 -3.58 11.88
C VAL A 76 -4.88 -3.31 12.34
N PRO A 77 -5.11 -2.65 13.49
CA PRO A 77 -6.45 -2.38 13.95
C PRO A 77 -7.18 -1.58 12.87
N GLU A 78 -8.41 -1.99 12.57
CA GLU A 78 -9.27 -1.31 11.61
C GLU A 78 -9.20 0.20 11.87
N VAL A 79 -8.91 0.99 10.83
CA VAL A 79 -8.51 2.43 10.86
C VAL A 79 -9.46 3.32 11.69
N ARG A 80 -10.63 2.80 12.07
CA ARG A 80 -11.62 3.41 12.96
C ARG A 80 -11.13 3.75 14.38
N HIS A 81 -10.00 3.20 14.84
CA HIS A 81 -9.47 3.46 16.19
C HIS A 81 -8.09 4.13 16.26
N LEU A 82 -7.55 4.67 15.15
CA LEU A 82 -6.32 5.44 15.20
C LEU A 82 -6.58 6.81 15.83
N HIS A 83 -6.55 6.88 17.16
CA HIS A 83 -6.41 8.15 17.86
C HIS A 83 -4.98 8.68 17.62
N PRO A 84 -4.79 9.98 17.38
CA PRO A 84 -3.47 10.56 17.19
C PRO A 84 -2.72 10.50 18.53
N VAL A 85 -2.03 9.39 18.81
CA VAL A 85 -1.07 9.34 19.90
C VAL A 85 0.16 10.11 19.45
N SER A 86 0.33 11.25 20.08
CA SER A 86 1.51 12.09 20.09
C SER A 86 2.74 11.25 20.44
N ALA A 87 3.59 10.98 19.46
CA ALA A 87 4.98 10.60 19.69
C ALA A 87 5.86 11.44 18.76
N PRO A 88 6.44 12.55 19.25
CA PRO A 88 7.53 13.19 18.54
C PRO A 88 8.75 12.27 18.70
N THR A 89 9.56 12.09 17.65
CA THR A 89 10.83 11.32 17.64
C THR A 89 10.72 9.80 17.40
N ALA A 90 10.36 9.41 16.18
CA ALA A 90 10.89 8.20 15.54
C ALA A 90 10.57 8.23 14.05
N GLU A 91 11.52 7.82 13.21
CA GLU A 91 11.32 7.40 11.83
C GLU A 91 9.91 6.80 11.63
N PRO A 92 9.11 7.25 10.65
CA PRO A 92 7.73 6.82 10.52
C PRO A 92 7.71 5.30 10.41
N SER A 93 7.19 4.64 11.44
CA SER A 93 7.18 3.18 11.50
C SER A 93 6.49 2.63 10.25
N LEU A 94 6.87 1.43 9.80
CA LEU A 94 6.21 0.79 8.64
C LEU A 94 4.67 0.76 8.79
N VAL A 95 4.19 0.69 10.03
CA VAL A 95 2.76 0.78 10.38
C VAL A 95 2.18 2.16 10.09
N HIS A 96 2.91 3.24 10.38
CA HIS A 96 2.48 4.60 10.05
C HIS A 96 2.38 4.82 8.54
N ILE A 97 3.36 4.34 7.77
CA ILE A 97 3.33 4.39 6.30
C ILE A 97 2.15 3.57 5.78
N LEU A 98 1.94 2.37 6.33
CA LEU A 98 0.79 1.54 5.99
C LEU A 98 -0.54 2.24 6.28
N CYS A 99 -0.64 2.98 7.39
CA CYS A 99 -1.84 3.76 7.73
C CYS A 99 -2.08 4.93 6.76
N LEU A 100 -1.03 5.69 6.42
CA LEU A 100 -1.13 6.77 5.43
C LEU A 100 -1.56 6.24 4.06
N VAL A 101 -1.01 5.09 3.66
CA VAL A 101 -1.36 4.41 2.42
C VAL A 101 -2.79 3.87 2.46
N LEU A 102 -3.25 3.29 3.58
CA LEU A 102 -4.64 2.86 3.77
C LEU A 102 -5.62 4.03 3.70
N LEU A 103 -5.29 5.17 4.30
CA LEU A 103 -6.09 6.40 4.23
C LEU A 103 -6.17 6.93 2.80
N PHE A 104 -5.05 6.97 2.08
CA PHE A 104 -5.03 7.36 0.66
C PHE A 104 -5.90 6.43 -0.18
N VAL A 105 -5.75 5.11 -0.04
CA VAL A 105 -6.55 4.12 -0.76
C VAL A 105 -8.03 4.26 -0.41
N ALA A 106 -8.38 4.40 0.87
CA ALA A 106 -9.77 4.58 1.30
C ALA A 106 -10.39 5.87 0.74
N TYR A 107 -9.64 6.97 0.72
CA TYR A 107 -10.07 8.24 0.15
C TYR A 107 -10.27 8.13 -1.38
N SER A 108 -9.25 7.67 -2.11
CA SER A 108 -9.30 7.56 -3.57
C SER A 108 -10.30 6.52 -4.08
N TRP A 109 -10.63 5.49 -3.30
CA TRP A 109 -11.68 4.51 -3.65
C TRP A 109 -13.09 4.96 -3.28
N SER A 110 -13.24 5.83 -2.26
CA SER A 110 -14.56 6.40 -1.92
C SER A 110 -15.04 7.40 -2.97
N GLU A 111 -14.13 8.13 -3.63
CA GLU A 111 -14.50 9.04 -4.73
C GLU A 111 -14.83 8.34 -6.05
N LEU A 112 -14.67 7.01 -6.13
CA LEU A 112 -14.94 6.21 -7.33
C LEU A 112 -16.23 5.37 -7.24
N THR A 113 -17.02 5.54 -6.17
CA THR A 113 -18.31 4.85 -5.95
C THR A 113 -19.45 5.85 -5.92
#